data_AF-A0A2D9XXQ0-F1
#
_entry.id   AF-A0A2D9XXQ0-F1
#
_cell.length_a   1.000
_cell.length_b   1.000
_cell.length_c   1.000
_cell.angle_alpha   90.00
_cell.angle_beta   90.00
_cell.angle_gamma   90.00
#
_symmetry.space_group_name_H-M   'P 1'
#
loop_
_entity.id
_entity.type
_entity.pdbx_description
1 polymer ?
#
loop_
_entity_poly.entity_id
_entity_poly.type
_entity_poly.pdbx_seq_one_letter_code
_entity_poly.pdbx_strand_id
1 'polypeptide(L)'
;MLEGIICPACEATIEEIEIKESLTCKNCKTDLKDRRFLDFLEFLMANGLVEDLDFFDQTVYSEDVERLEPDDEEDVDPNDFEKKKDIFSLYEQEMEMYKQKAEDEEIKGYEDFEGIEEEWEDFNKRDADKSKSKK
;
A
#
# COMPACT_ATOMS: atom_id res chain seq x y z
N MET A 1 -20.90 29.13 9.26
CA MET A 1 -21.70 28.42 10.28
C MET A 1 -20.77 27.34 10.81
N LEU A 2 -20.10 27.60 11.93
CA LEU A 2 -19.28 26.59 12.60
C LEU A 2 -20.22 25.79 13.48
N GLU A 3 -20.79 24.73 12.92
CA GLU A 3 -21.41 23.68 13.72
C GLU A 3 -20.26 23.03 14.49
N GLY A 4 -20.06 23.47 15.74
CA GLY A 4 -19.03 22.92 16.61
C GLY A 4 -19.23 21.42 16.78
N ILE A 5 -18.13 20.69 16.97
CA ILE A 5 -18.17 19.24 17.16
C ILE A 5 -18.86 18.95 18.48
N ILE A 6 -19.81 18.02 18.51
CA ILE A 6 -20.55 17.67 19.72
C ILE A 6 -19.96 16.39 20.31
N CYS A 7 -19.66 16.40 21.60
CA CYS A 7 -19.21 15.23 22.33
C CYS A 7 -20.30 14.14 22.33
N PRO A 8 -20.02 12.90 21.88
CA PRO A 8 -21.01 11.83 21.88
C PRO A 8 -21.35 11.31 23.28
N ALA A 9 -20.55 11.64 24.31
CA ALA A 9 -20.78 11.19 25.69
C ALA A 9 -21.57 12.19 26.55
N CYS A 10 -21.32 13.49 26.38
CA CYS A 10 -21.91 14.53 27.24
C CYS A 10 -22.61 15.67 26.49
N GLU A 11 -22.73 15.56 25.16
CA GLU A 11 -23.42 16.52 24.29
C GLU A 11 -22.86 17.96 24.35
N ALA A 12 -21.70 18.14 24.98
CA ALA A 12 -21.04 19.43 25.04
C ALA A 12 -20.34 19.72 23.71
N THR A 13 -20.35 20.99 23.31
CA THR A 13 -19.58 21.46 22.17
C THR A 13 -18.09 21.42 22.48
N ILE A 14 -17.31 20.79 21.61
CA ILE A 14 -15.85 20.70 21.64
C ILE A 14 -15.31 21.49 20.45
N GLU A 15 -14.22 22.23 20.66
CA GLU A 15 -13.51 22.91 19.58
C GLU A 15 -12.61 21.93 18.81
N GLU A 16 -12.46 22.15 17.50
CA GLU A 16 -11.64 21.31 16.61
C GLU A 16 -10.20 21.16 17.10
N ILE A 17 -9.62 22.25 17.64
CA ILE A 17 -8.26 22.30 18.16
C ILE A 17 -8.09 21.32 19.33
N GLU A 18 -9.10 21.19 20.18
CA GLU A 18 -9.04 20.32 21.36
C GLU A 18 -9.07 18.84 20.98
N ILE A 19 -9.86 18.49 19.97
CA ILE A 19 -9.94 17.12 19.45
C ILE A 19 -8.65 16.74 18.72
N LYS A 20 -8.04 17.69 18.00
CA LYS A 20 -6.78 17.44 17.29
C LYS A 20 -5.62 17.16 18.24
N GLU A 21 -5.59 17.81 19.41
CA GLU A 21 -4.57 17.58 20.44
C GLU A 21 -4.81 16.29 21.25
N SER A 22 -6.07 16.01 21.60
CA SER A 22 -6.43 14.82 22.36
C SER A 22 -7.88 14.40 22.08
N LEU A 23 -8.09 13.14 21.74
CA LEU A 23 -9.43 12.53 21.60
C LEU A 23 -10.19 12.41 22.95
N THR A 24 -9.74 13.11 24.00
CA THR A 24 -10.40 13.14 25.30
C THR A 24 -11.25 14.39 25.41
N CYS A 25 -12.53 14.23 25.74
CA CYS A 25 -13.41 15.40 25.94
C CYS A 25 -13.00 16.16 27.20
N LYS A 26 -12.71 17.47 27.13
CA LYS A 26 -12.35 18.27 28.31
C LYS A 26 -13.50 18.45 29.31
N ASN A 27 -14.75 18.37 28.86
CA ASN A 27 -15.91 18.61 29.70
C ASN A 27 -16.28 17.40 30.58
N CYS A 28 -16.32 16.19 30.00
CA CYS A 28 -16.64 14.97 30.74
C CYS A 28 -15.43 14.08 31.05
N LYS A 29 -14.24 14.41 30.52
CA LYS A 29 -12.99 13.64 30.66
C LYS A 29 -13.09 12.19 30.16
N THR A 30 -14.09 11.91 29.35
CA THR A 30 -14.24 10.60 28.71
C THR A 30 -13.28 10.52 27.54
N ASP A 31 -12.57 9.40 27.46
CA ASP A 31 -11.77 9.06 26.28
C ASP A 31 -12.71 8.66 25.16
N LEU A 32 -12.68 9.39 24.04
CA LEU A 32 -13.51 9.13 22.88
C LEU A 32 -12.88 8.10 21.95
N LYS A 33 -11.63 7.68 22.22
CA LYS A 33 -10.95 6.59 21.50
C LYS A 33 -11.46 5.22 21.96
N ASP A 34 -12.74 4.98 21.77
CA ASP A 34 -13.44 3.75 22.17
C ASP A 34 -14.36 3.32 21.02
N ARG A 35 -14.50 2.01 20.82
CA ARG A 35 -15.41 1.41 19.84
C ARG A 35 -16.84 1.93 19.96
N ARG A 36 -17.29 2.29 21.16
CA ARG A 36 -18.64 2.87 21.37
C ARG A 36 -18.88 4.19 20.62
N PHE A 37 -17.81 4.85 20.20
CA PHE A 37 -17.85 6.12 19.49
C PHE A 37 -17.29 6.00 18.07
N LEU A 38 -17.33 4.81 17.45
CA LEU A 38 -16.75 4.53 16.15
C LEU A 38 -17.30 5.47 15.06
N ASP A 39 -18.62 5.63 14.97
CA ASP A 39 -19.27 6.58 14.03
C ASP A 39 -18.73 8.02 14.18
N PHE A 40 -18.42 8.42 15.42
CA PHE A 40 -17.87 9.74 15.71
C PHE A 40 -16.41 9.84 15.27
N LEU A 41 -15.60 8.80 15.51
CA LEU A 41 -14.21 8.74 15.05
C LEU A 41 -14.12 8.73 13.52
N GLU A 42 -15.00 7.99 12.84
CA GLU A 42 -15.12 7.99 11.38
C GLU A 42 -15.51 9.36 10.85
N PHE A 43 -16.47 10.03 11.49
CA PHE A 43 -16.82 11.41 11.14
C PHE A 43 -15.62 12.35 11.24
N LEU A 44 -14.81 12.24 12.31
CA LEU A 44 -13.61 13.05 12.48
C LEU A 44 -12.57 12.78 11.39
N MET A 45 -12.38 11.52 10.98
CA MET A 45 -11.48 11.15 9.88
C MET A 45 -11.99 11.65 8.53
N ALA A 46 -13.28 11.44 8.21
CA ALA A 46 -13.87 11.82 6.93
C ALA A 46 -13.83 13.34 6.69
N ASN A 47 -13.92 14.14 7.76
CA ASN A 47 -13.78 15.59 7.70
C ASN A 47 -12.32 16.08 7.83
N GLY A 48 -11.36 15.18 8.01
CA GLY A 48 -9.94 15.53 8.15
C GLY A 48 -9.59 16.30 9.43
N LEU A 49 -10.40 16.15 10.48
CA LEU A 49 -10.21 16.84 11.77
C LEU A 49 -9.12 16.16 12.61
N VAL A 50 -8.92 14.85 12.38
CA VAL A 50 -7.90 14.03 13.04
C VAL A 50 -7.14 13.25 11.98
N GLU A 51 -5.82 13.45 11.91
CA GLU A 51 -4.93 12.80 10.94
C GLU A 51 -4.29 11.53 11.50
N ASP A 52 -4.12 11.44 12.83
CA ASP A 52 -3.36 10.38 13.52
C ASP A 52 -4.25 9.29 14.14
N LEU A 53 -5.43 9.03 13.56
CA LEU A 53 -6.27 7.91 13.96
C LEU A 53 -5.73 6.62 13.33
N ASP A 54 -5.13 5.77 14.16
CA ASP A 54 -4.62 4.46 13.73
C ASP A 54 -5.79 3.52 13.38
N PHE A 55 -5.99 3.29 12.08
CA PHE A 55 -6.99 2.37 11.56
C PHE A 55 -6.76 0.92 12.01
N PHE A 56 -5.52 0.58 12.37
CA PHE A 56 -5.15 -0.76 12.82
C PHE A 56 -5.29 -0.93 14.34
N ASP A 57 -5.84 0.06 15.04
CA ASP A 57 -6.06 -0.06 16.48
C ASP A 57 -7.13 -1.12 16.77
N GLN A 58 -6.67 -2.31 17.16
CA GLN A 58 -7.52 -3.44 17.53
C GLN A 58 -8.50 -3.10 18.65
N THR A 59 -8.23 -2.09 19.49
CA THR A 59 -9.19 -1.71 20.54
C THR A 59 -10.45 -1.05 19.99
N VAL A 60 -10.35 -0.40 18.82
CA VAL A 60 -11.45 0.31 18.17
C VAL A 60 -12.02 -0.51 17.01
N TYR A 61 -11.14 -1.09 16.17
CA TYR A 61 -11.48 -1.74 14.90
C TYR A 61 -11.39 -3.27 14.93
N SER A 62 -11.29 -3.92 16.10
CA SER A 62 -11.11 -5.39 16.18
C SER A 62 -12.20 -6.23 15.53
N GLU A 63 -13.44 -5.75 15.46
CA GLU A 63 -14.56 -6.56 14.97
C GLU A 63 -14.59 -6.67 13.44
N ASP A 64 -14.07 -5.66 12.74
CA ASP A 64 -14.02 -5.61 11.28
C ASP A 64 -12.70 -6.18 10.71
N VAL A 65 -11.73 -6.48 11.58
CA VAL A 65 -10.52 -7.23 11.21
C VAL A 65 -10.87 -8.70 11.21
N GLU A 66 -11.43 -9.17 10.09
CA GLU A 66 -11.50 -10.60 9.79
C GLU A 66 -10.07 -11.15 9.85
N ARG A 67 -9.77 -11.94 10.88
CA ARG A 67 -8.60 -12.81 10.85
C ARG A 67 -8.96 -13.89 9.86
N LEU A 68 -8.53 -13.71 8.62
CA LEU A 68 -8.38 -14.82 7.68
C LEU A 68 -7.54 -15.88 8.41
N GLU A 69 -8.20 -16.94 8.85
CA GLU A 69 -7.47 -18.08 9.38
C GLU A 69 -6.63 -18.63 8.23
N PRO A 70 -5.45 -19.22 8.48
CA PRO A 70 -4.68 -19.85 7.40
C PRO A 70 -5.45 -20.98 6.70
N ASP A 71 -6.56 -21.45 7.31
CA ASP A 71 -7.50 -22.41 6.73
C ASP A 71 -8.60 -21.74 5.86
N ASP A 72 -8.76 -20.41 5.88
CA ASP A 72 -9.53 -19.62 4.91
C ASP A 72 -8.73 -19.48 3.59
N GLU A 73 -8.20 -20.61 3.13
CA GLU A 73 -7.46 -20.74 1.88
C GLU A 73 -8.41 -20.36 0.73
N GLU A 74 -8.05 -19.37 -0.08
CA GLU A 74 -8.84 -19.06 -1.28
C GLU A 74 -8.92 -20.34 -2.13
N ASP A 75 -10.14 -20.79 -2.49
CA ASP A 75 -10.42 -21.97 -3.35
C ASP A 75 -9.79 -21.88 -4.76
N VAL A 76 -8.97 -20.87 -4.99
CA VAL A 76 -8.40 -20.46 -6.26
C VAL A 76 -6.91 -20.79 -6.22
N ASP A 77 -6.52 -21.90 -6.85
CA ASP A 77 -5.09 -22.26 -6.98
C ASP A 77 -4.40 -21.21 -7.87
N PRO A 78 -3.39 -20.47 -7.36
CA PRO A 78 -2.64 -19.52 -8.17
C PRO A 78 -2.02 -20.15 -9.44
N ASN A 79 -1.75 -21.46 -9.44
CA ASN A 79 -1.26 -22.19 -10.61
C ASN A 79 -2.29 -22.28 -11.74
N ASP A 80 -3.59 -22.15 -11.47
CA ASP A 80 -4.61 -22.15 -12.52
C ASP A 80 -4.52 -20.89 -13.41
N PHE A 81 -3.95 -19.81 -12.87
CA PHE A 81 -3.72 -18.54 -13.57
C PHE A 81 -2.28 -18.36 -14.03
N GLU A 82 -1.35 -19.18 -13.52
CA GLU A 82 0.00 -19.24 -14.06
C GLU A 82 -0.06 -19.73 -15.51
N LYS A 83 0.39 -18.89 -16.45
CA LYS A 83 0.38 -19.25 -17.87
C LYS A 83 1.22 -20.51 -18.04
N LYS A 84 0.62 -21.55 -18.62
CA LYS A 84 1.30 -22.82 -18.87
C LYS A 84 2.58 -22.58 -19.69
N LYS A 85 3.63 -23.30 -19.35
CA LYS A 85 4.95 -23.26 -20.00
C LYS A 85 4.87 -23.24 -21.53
N ASP A 86 3.90 -23.95 -22.11
CA ASP A 86 3.67 -24.01 -23.55
C ASP A 86 3.39 -22.63 -24.18
N ILE A 87 2.74 -21.71 -23.45
CA ILE A 87 2.49 -20.34 -23.90
C ILE A 87 3.80 -19.55 -23.88
N PHE A 88 4.62 -19.70 -22.85
CA PHE A 88 5.93 -19.05 -22.76
C PHE A 88 6.89 -19.52 -23.87
N SER A 89 6.90 -20.82 -24.18
CA SER A 89 7.75 -21.37 -25.25
C SER A 89 7.42 -20.81 -26.63
N LEU A 90 6.17 -20.45 -26.93
CA LEU A 90 5.81 -19.79 -28.19
C LEU A 90 6.43 -18.39 -28.29
N TYR A 91 6.41 -17.62 -27.20
CA TYR A 91 7.01 -16.28 -27.16
C TYR A 91 8.54 -16.34 -27.14
N GLU A 92 9.14 -17.31 -26.47
CA GLU A 92 10.60 -17.54 -26.50
C GLU A 92 11.08 -17.85 -27.91
N GLN A 93 10.40 -18.77 -28.61
CA GLN A 93 10.73 -19.11 -30.00
C GLN A 93 10.57 -17.90 -30.94
N GLU A 94 9.51 -17.12 -30.75
CA GLU A 94 9.29 -15.88 -31.51
C GLU A 94 10.40 -14.85 -31.23
N MET A 95 10.81 -14.67 -29.98
CA MET A 95 11.90 -13.79 -29.58
C MET A 95 13.25 -14.24 -30.17
N GLU A 96 13.55 -15.54 -30.15
CA GLU A 96 14.76 -16.10 -30.78
C GLU A 96 14.80 -15.85 -32.29
N MET A 97 13.67 -15.95 -32.98
CA MET A 97 13.58 -15.58 -34.40
C MET A 97 13.84 -14.08 -34.63
N TYR A 98 13.37 -13.21 -33.73
CA TYR A 98 13.65 -11.77 -33.80
C TYR A 98 15.11 -11.44 -33.50
N LYS A 99 15.76 -12.13 -32.56
CA LYS A 99 17.20 -12.02 -32.31
C LYS A 99 18.01 -12.41 -33.54
N GLN A 100 17.72 -13.56 -34.14
CA GLN A 100 18.38 -14.02 -35.38
C GLN A 100 18.19 -13.00 -36.53
N LYS A 101 16.98 -12.45 -36.70
CA LYS A 101 16.74 -11.40 -37.70
C LYS A 101 17.45 -10.08 -37.40
N ALA A 102 17.62 -9.71 -36.13
CA ALA A 102 18.37 -8.51 -35.76
C ALA A 102 19.87 -8.65 -36.03
N GLU A 103 20.42 -9.85 -35.83
CA GLU A 103 21.80 -10.21 -36.19
C GLU A 103 22.02 -10.19 -37.73
N ASP A 104 21.04 -10.66 -38.51
CA ASP A 104 21.13 -10.77 -39.97
C ASP A 104 20.84 -9.45 -40.73
N GLU A 105 19.97 -8.55 -40.23
CA GLU A 105 19.50 -7.35 -40.96
C GLU A 105 19.76 -5.98 -40.28
N GLU A 106 20.65 -5.87 -39.29
CA GLU A 106 20.96 -4.59 -38.59
C GLU A 106 19.68 -3.86 -38.11
N ILE A 107 18.72 -4.63 -37.58
CA ILE A 107 17.46 -4.08 -37.05
C ILE A 107 17.75 -3.39 -35.71
N LYS A 108 17.82 -2.05 -35.72
CA LYS A 108 17.94 -1.23 -34.50
C LYS A 108 16.70 -1.37 -33.62
N GLY A 109 16.82 -2.11 -32.52
CA GLY A 109 15.78 -2.20 -31.48
C GLY A 109 15.79 -3.48 -30.64
N TYR A 110 16.53 -4.51 -31.05
CA TYR A 110 16.70 -5.76 -30.31
C TYR A 110 18.14 -5.84 -29.77
N GLU A 111 18.48 -4.95 -28.82
CA GLU A 111 19.74 -5.04 -28.06
C GLU A 111 19.47 -5.76 -26.74
N ASP A 112 20.28 -6.76 -26.40
CA ASP A 112 20.17 -7.47 -25.12
C ASP A 112 20.48 -6.49 -23.96
N PHE A 113 19.63 -6.47 -22.94
CA PHE A 113 19.77 -5.55 -21.82
C PHE A 113 20.99 -5.94 -20.96
N GLU A 114 21.99 -5.07 -20.92
CA GLU A 114 23.31 -5.30 -20.28
C GLU A 114 23.24 -5.56 -18.75
N GLY A 115 22.08 -5.37 -18.11
CA GLY A 115 21.87 -5.63 -16.68
C GLY A 115 21.04 -6.89 -16.36
N ILE A 116 20.72 -7.73 -17.34
CA ILE A 116 19.81 -8.87 -17.12
C ILE A 116 20.46 -10.00 -16.29
N GLU A 117 21.78 -10.12 -16.35
CA GLU A 117 22.57 -11.08 -15.57
C GLU A 117 23.13 -10.47 -14.27
N GLU A 118 22.91 -9.18 -14.02
CA GLU A 118 23.41 -8.46 -12.84
C GLU A 118 22.51 -8.72 -11.63
N GLU A 119 23.08 -8.98 -10.45
CA GLU A 119 22.29 -9.10 -9.22
C GLU A 119 21.59 -7.76 -8.93
N TRP A 120 20.31 -7.83 -8.55
CA TRP A 120 19.45 -6.65 -8.34
C TRP A 120 20.06 -5.61 -7.38
N GLU A 121 20.80 -6.07 -6.38
CA GLU A 121 21.45 -5.21 -5.40
C GLU A 121 22.60 -4.40 -6.02
N ASP A 122 23.32 -4.98 -6.98
CA ASP A 122 24.46 -4.37 -7.66
C ASP A 122 24.01 -3.42 -8.77
N PHE A 123 22.96 -3.77 -9.50
CA PHE A 123 22.34 -2.91 -10.51
C PHE A 123 21.94 -1.54 -9.93
N ASN A 124 21.32 -1.53 -8.74
CA ASN A 124 20.89 -0.30 -8.06
C ASN A 124 22.06 0.53 -7.51
N LYS A 125 23.21 -0.09 -7.23
CA LYS A 125 24.43 0.59 -6.76
C LYS A 125 25.28 1.13 -7.90
N ARG A 126 25.06 0.65 -9.13
CA ARG A 126 25.86 0.94 -10.33
C ARG A 126 26.06 2.43 -10.62
N ASP A 127 25.02 3.25 -10.49
CA ASP A 127 25.11 4.69 -10.73
C ASP A 127 25.80 5.44 -9.57
N ALA A 128 25.65 4.94 -8.35
CA ALA A 128 26.34 5.49 -7.18
C ALA A 128 27.86 5.26 -7.27
N ASP A 129 28.32 4.11 -7.75
CA ASP A 129 29.74 3.81 -7.88
C ASP A 129 30.39 4.41 -9.14
N LYS A 130 29.64 4.54 -10.25
CA LYS A 130 30.08 5.32 -11.42
C LYS A 130 30.35 6.79 -11.09
N SER A 131 29.64 7.36 -10.11
CA SER A 131 29.86 8.73 -9.64
C SER A 131 31.14 8.90 -8.80
N LYS A 132 31.57 7.85 -8.10
CA LYS A 132 32.78 7.85 -7.25
C LYS A 132 34.06 7.64 -8.05
N SER A 133 34.00 6.92 -9.16
CA SER A 133 35.16 6.66 -10.02
C SER A 133 35.56 7.85 -10.93
N LYS A 134 34.74 8.90 -11.00
CA LYS A 134 34.95 10.07 -11.87
C LYS A 134 35.54 11.29 -11.15
N LYS A 135 36.05 11.10 -9.92
CA LYS A 135 36.60 12.14 -9.06
C LYS A 135 38.07 11.88 -8.75
#